data_AF-A0A9E2TKS4-F1
#
_entry.id   AF-A0A9E2TKS4-F1
#
_cell.length_a   1.000
_cell.length_b   1.000
_cell.length_c   1.000
_cell.angle_alpha   90.00
_cell.angle_beta   90.00
_cell.angle_gamma   90.00
#
_symmetry.space_group_name_H-M   'P 1'
#
loop_
_entity.id
_entity.type
_entity.pdbx_description
1 polymer ?
#
loop_
_entity_poly.entity_id
_entity_poly.type
_entity_poly.pdbx_seq_one_letter_code
_entity_poly.pdbx_strand_id
1 'polypeptide(L)'
;MEISGNGRAADLAKVLLGVQETERTQQKKTVSQNTEKQDRVQISEEAKELQRLRAVAEQPDADRDARVKHIQESVEGGTYNVDGKKVADAMIRNVLTDFVL
;
A
#
# COMPACT_ATOMS: atom_id res chain seq x y z
N MET A 1 32.22 7.21 -23.79
CA MET A 1 31.33 7.17 -22.62
C MET A 1 31.26 5.72 -22.19
N GLU A 2 31.97 5.35 -21.13
CA GLU A 2 31.89 3.99 -20.55
C GLU A 2 31.52 4.15 -19.08
N ILE A 3 30.39 3.56 -18.68
CA ILE A 3 29.91 3.57 -17.30
C ILE A 3 30.49 2.33 -16.65
N SER A 4 31.64 2.48 -15.99
CA SER A 4 32.27 1.43 -15.19
C SER A 4 31.32 0.98 -14.07
N GLY A 5 30.93 -0.29 -14.10
CA GLY A 5 29.85 -0.87 -13.30
C GLY A 5 30.29 -1.63 -12.05
N ASN A 6 31.11 -1.03 -11.18
CA ASN A 6 31.68 -1.74 -10.01
C ASN A 6 31.42 -1.12 -8.63
N GLY A 7 30.36 -0.32 -8.44
CA GLY A 7 30.03 0.28 -7.12
C GLY A 7 28.72 -0.19 -6.48
N ARG A 8 27.71 -0.51 -7.29
CA ARG A 8 26.31 -0.60 -6.81
C ARG A 8 26.06 -1.74 -5.83
N ALA A 9 26.75 -2.87 -5.98
CA ALA A 9 26.60 -4.01 -5.07
C ALA A 9 27.18 -3.72 -3.67
N ALA A 10 28.30 -2.97 -3.61
CA ALA A 10 28.90 -2.55 -2.35
C ALA A 10 28.03 -1.49 -1.64
N ASP A 11 27.45 -0.57 -2.41
CA ASP A 11 26.53 0.45 -1.89
C ASP A 11 25.25 -0.17 -1.31
N LEU A 12 24.69 -1.18 -1.99
CA LEU A 12 23.51 -1.90 -1.53
C LEU A 12 23.77 -2.68 -0.23
N ALA A 13 24.94 -3.32 -0.11
CA ALA A 13 25.34 -4.00 1.12
C ALA A 13 25.47 -3.01 2.29
N LYS A 14 25.97 -1.79 2.05
CA LYS A 14 26.15 -0.74 3.08
C LYS A 14 24.81 -0.21 3.61
N VAL A 15 23.79 -0.12 2.74
CA VAL A 15 22.42 0.26 3.12
C VAL A 15 21.71 -0.86 3.90
N LEU A 16 21.84 -2.11 3.44
CA LEU A 16 21.22 -3.27 4.09
C LEU A 16 21.78 -3.56 5.49
N LEU A 17 23.08 -3.34 5.72
CA LEU A 17 23.70 -3.53 7.03
C LEU A 17 23.53 -2.35 7.99
N GLY A 18 22.90 -1.24 7.57
CA GLY A 18 22.62 -0.09 8.43
C GLY A 18 23.86 0.64 8.97
N VAL A 19 25.05 0.41 8.40
CA VAL A 19 26.30 1.06 8.85
C VAL A 19 26.52 2.33 8.03
N GLN A 20 25.93 3.42 8.51
CA GLN A 20 26.26 4.75 8.00
C GLN A 20 27.47 5.29 8.78
N GLU A 21 28.66 5.13 8.21
CA GLU A 21 29.86 5.84 8.67
C GLU A 21 29.63 7.34 8.50
N THR A 22 29.38 8.01 9.62
CA THR A 22 29.39 9.46 9.68
C THR A 22 30.84 9.94 9.65
N GLU A 23 31.29 10.50 8.54
CA GLU A 23 32.45 11.40 8.55
C GLU A 23 32.08 12.63 9.39
N ARG A 24 32.47 12.61 10.67
CA ARG A 24 32.35 13.77 11.57
C ARG A 24 33.59 14.63 11.42
N THR A 25 33.47 15.67 10.60
CA THR A 25 34.30 16.87 10.73
C THR A 25 34.10 17.44 12.14
N GLN A 26 35.21 17.64 12.83
CA GLN A 26 35.29 18.06 14.22
C GLN A 26 34.78 19.49 14.40
N GLN A 27 33.86 19.73 15.35
CA GLN A 27 33.81 20.98 16.14
C GLN A 27 32.91 20.86 17.39
N LYS A 28 33.59 20.54 18.50
CA LYS A 28 33.51 21.11 19.87
C LYS A 28 32.16 21.54 20.49
N LYS A 29 31.82 20.80 21.55
CA LYS A 29 31.31 21.18 22.90
C LYS A 29 29.80 21.34 23.18
N THR A 30 29.39 20.47 24.13
CA THR A 30 28.47 20.67 25.27
C THR A 30 27.00 20.97 24.96
N VAL A 31 26.14 19.98 25.16
CA VAL A 31 25.30 19.82 26.37
C VAL A 31 24.62 18.44 26.22
N SER A 32 24.80 17.58 27.21
CA SER A 32 24.08 16.31 27.31
C SER A 32 22.63 16.61 27.64
N GLN A 33 21.80 16.83 26.62
CA GLN A 33 20.35 16.66 26.74
C GLN A 33 20.03 15.25 26.27
N ASN A 34 19.61 14.46 27.25
CA ASN A 34 19.03 13.13 27.13
C ASN A 34 17.95 13.16 26.04
N THR A 35 18.34 12.92 24.79
CA THR A 35 17.40 12.76 23.69
C THR A 35 17.06 11.29 23.74
N GLU A 36 16.00 10.96 24.47
CA GLU A 36 15.31 9.69 24.31
C GLU A 36 15.25 9.41 22.81
N LYS A 37 15.83 8.28 22.40
CA LYS A 37 15.80 7.82 21.00
C LYS A 37 14.33 7.69 20.62
N GLN A 38 13.77 8.75 20.06
CA GLN A 38 12.43 8.71 19.50
C GLN A 38 12.55 7.89 18.22
N ASP A 39 11.91 6.73 18.23
CA ASP A 39 11.74 5.89 17.05
C ASP A 39 10.98 6.70 15.99
N ARG A 40 11.70 7.13 14.95
CA ARG A 40 11.11 7.83 13.81
C ARG A 40 10.67 6.81 12.79
N VAL A 41 9.37 6.62 12.68
CA VAL A 41 8.76 5.82 11.60
C VAL A 41 8.75 6.65 10.33
N GLN A 42 9.56 6.27 9.33
CA GLN A 42 9.51 6.87 8.00
C GLN A 42 8.61 6.03 7.10
N ILE A 43 7.42 6.55 6.78
CA ILE A 43 6.53 5.93 5.80
C ILE A 43 7.08 6.24 4.40
N SER A 44 7.26 5.22 3.55
CA SER A 44 7.71 5.39 2.18
C SER A 44 6.73 6.28 1.38
N GLU A 45 7.22 7.02 0.40
CA GLU A 45 6.35 7.84 -0.46
C GLU A 45 5.30 6.99 -1.19
N GLU A 46 5.65 5.75 -1.57
CA GLU A 46 4.74 4.77 -2.16
C GLU A 46 3.60 4.37 -1.21
N ALA A 47 3.90 4.12 0.07
CA ALA A 47 2.86 3.80 1.05
C ALA A 47 1.91 4.99 1.29
N LYS A 48 2.44 6.23 1.27
CA LYS A 48 1.60 7.44 1.33
C LYS A 48 0.70 7.57 0.10
N GLU A 49 1.19 7.23 -1.08
CA GLU A 49 0.41 7.25 -2.31
C GLU A 49 -0.72 6.20 -2.29
N LEU A 50 -0.42 4.97 -1.88
CA LEU A 50 -1.43 3.93 -1.67
C LEU A 50 -2.49 4.34 -0.63
N GLN A 51 -2.09 5.02 0.45
CA GLN A 51 -3.03 5.53 1.44
C GLN A 51 -3.97 6.58 0.85
N ARG A 52 -3.47 7.49 0.00
CA ARG A 52 -4.32 8.46 -0.70
C ARG A 52 -5.29 7.77 -1.66
N LEU A 53 -4.83 6.78 -2.41
CA LEU A 53 -5.68 6.00 -3.32
C LEU A 53 -6.78 5.26 -2.56
N ARG A 54 -6.46 4.64 -1.41
CA ARG A 54 -7.47 4.02 -0.53
C ARG A 54 -8.49 5.03 -0.04
N ALA A 55 -8.06 6.22 0.39
CA ALA A 55 -8.96 7.26 0.86
C ALA A 55 -9.93 7.75 -0.23
N VAL A 56 -9.56 7.67 -1.51
CA VAL A 56 -10.47 7.94 -2.64
C VAL A 56 -11.39 6.75 -2.90
N ALA A 57 -10.88 5.52 -2.84
CA ALA A 57 -11.68 4.30 -3.04
C ALA A 57 -12.74 4.08 -1.94
N GLU A 58 -12.50 4.59 -0.72
CA GLU A 58 -13.44 4.53 0.40
C GLU A 58 -14.53 5.62 0.35
N GLN A 59 -14.49 6.53 -0.63
CA GLN A 59 -15.51 7.56 -0.76
C GLN A 59 -16.88 6.95 -1.12
N PRO A 60 -17.98 7.52 -0.61
CA PRO A 60 -19.31 7.06 -0.96
C PRO A 60 -19.55 7.18 -2.47
N ASP A 61 -19.90 6.05 -3.10
CA ASP A 61 -20.22 5.97 -4.51
C ASP A 61 -21.76 5.94 -4.66
N ALA A 62 -22.33 7.06 -5.10
CA ALA A 62 -23.77 7.21 -5.28
C ALA A 62 -24.35 6.22 -6.31
N ASP A 63 -23.59 5.85 -7.34
CA ASP A 63 -24.01 4.89 -8.35
C ASP A 63 -24.06 3.48 -7.76
N ARG A 64 -23.10 3.15 -6.89
CA ARG A 64 -23.11 1.91 -6.11
C ARG A 64 -24.31 1.84 -5.17
N ASP A 65 -24.59 2.91 -4.44
CA ASP A 65 -25.71 2.94 -3.49
C ASP A 65 -27.06 2.80 -4.21
N ALA A 66 -27.24 3.48 -5.35
CA ALA A 66 -28.42 3.34 -6.19
C ALA A 66 -28.59 1.89 -6.70
N ARG A 67 -27.51 1.25 -7.13
CA ARG A 67 -27.51 -0.16 -7.56
C ARG A 67 -27.91 -1.11 -6.43
N VAL A 68 -27.35 -0.92 -5.24
CA VAL A 68 -27.67 -1.75 -4.06
C VAL A 68 -29.14 -1.62 -3.71
N LYS A 69 -29.67 -0.40 -3.66
CA LYS A 69 -31.08 -0.15 -3.37
C LYS A 69 -32.01 -0.84 -4.38
N HIS A 70 -31.71 -0.73 -5.68
CA HIS A 70 -32.51 -1.39 -6.72
C HIS A 70 -32.52 -2.91 -6.58
N ILE A 71 -31.37 -3.51 -6.28
CA ILE A 71 -31.28 -4.96 -6.04
C ILE A 71 -32.12 -5.33 -4.82
N GLN A 72 -32.00 -4.59 -3.72
CA GLN A 72 -32.79 -4.84 -2.50
C GLN A 72 -34.29 -4.82 -2.79
N GLU A 73 -34.79 -3.79 -3.46
CA GLU A 73 -36.21 -3.67 -3.85
C GLU A 73 -36.66 -4.87 -4.71
N SER A 74 -35.83 -5.32 -5.66
CA SER A 74 -36.16 -6.47 -6.51
C SER A 74 -36.17 -7.80 -5.74
N VAL A 75 -35.33 -7.94 -4.71
CA VAL A 75 -35.30 -9.12 -3.85
C VAL A 75 -36.53 -9.15 -2.95
N GLU A 76 -36.85 -8.02 -2.30
CA GLU A 76 -38.04 -7.87 -1.46
C GLU A 76 -39.34 -8.05 -2.27
N GLY A 77 -39.37 -7.53 -3.49
CA GLY A 77 -40.48 -7.69 -4.43
C GLY A 77 -40.58 -9.08 -5.07
N GLY A 78 -39.63 -9.98 -4.83
CA GLY A 78 -39.60 -11.33 -5.42
C GLY A 78 -39.39 -11.35 -6.95
N THR A 79 -38.91 -10.24 -7.53
CA THR A 79 -38.65 -10.09 -8.98
C THR A 79 -37.18 -10.24 -9.34
N TYR A 80 -36.30 -10.42 -8.35
CA TYR A 80 -34.89 -10.68 -8.59
C TYR A 80 -34.67 -12.05 -9.25
N ASN A 81 -34.18 -12.04 -10.48
CA ASN A 81 -33.88 -13.26 -11.22
C ASN A 81 -32.43 -13.71 -10.98
N VAL A 82 -32.25 -14.92 -10.46
CA VAL A 82 -30.93 -15.52 -10.25
C VAL A 82 -30.47 -16.20 -11.52
N ASP A 83 -29.40 -15.67 -12.13
CA ASP A 83 -28.78 -16.26 -13.31
C ASP A 83 -27.65 -17.20 -12.92
N GLY A 84 -27.85 -18.51 -13.15
CA GLY A 84 -26.85 -19.55 -12.82
C GLY A 84 -25.50 -19.36 -13.52
N LYS A 85 -25.47 -18.76 -14.72
CA LYS A 85 -24.21 -18.46 -15.41
C LYS A 85 -23.42 -17.40 -14.66
N LYS A 86 -24.08 -16.32 -14.23
CA LYS A 86 -23.44 -15.26 -13.44
C LYS A 86 -22.90 -15.79 -12.11
N VAL A 87 -23.62 -16.72 -11.49
CA VAL A 87 -23.17 -17.38 -10.25
C VAL A 87 -21.90 -18.19 -10.51
N ALA A 88 -21.87 -19.02 -11.54
CA ALA A 88 -20.68 -19.81 -11.91
C ALA A 88 -19.48 -18.92 -12.25
N ASP A 89 -19.69 -17.85 -13.03
CA ASP A 89 -18.65 -16.88 -13.38
C ASP A 89 -18.07 -16.20 -12.13
N ALA A 90 -18.93 -15.83 -11.16
CA ALA A 90 -18.50 -15.23 -9.90
C ALA A 90 -17.69 -16.22 -9.04
N MET A 91 -18.10 -17.48 -8.96
CA MET A 91 -17.37 -18.53 -8.24
C MET A 91 -15.96 -18.70 -8.81
N ILE A 92 -15.85 -18.87 -10.14
CA ILE A 92 -14.55 -19.03 -10.81
C ILE A 92 -13.68 -17.81 -10.59
N ARG A 93 -14.23 -16.60 -10.77
CA ARG A 93 -13.48 -15.35 -10.57
C ARG A 93 -12.96 -15.22 -9.15
N ASN A 94 -13.77 -15.56 -8.15
CA ASN A 94 -13.36 -15.46 -6.76
C ASN A 94 -12.20 -16.42 -6.47
N VAL A 95 -12.33 -17.67 -6.88
CA VAL A 95 -11.27 -18.69 -6.74
C VAL A 95 -9.95 -18.21 -7.38
N LEU A 96 -10.00 -17.67 -8.59
CA LEU A 96 -8.80 -17.19 -9.28
C LEU A 96 -8.17 -15.96 -8.61
N THR A 97 -8.99 -15.10 -8.00
CA THR A 97 -8.50 -13.88 -7.33
C THR A 97 -7.85 -14.22 -6.00
N ASP A 98 -8.42 -15.17 -5.24
CA ASP A 98 -7.87 -15.66 -3.97
C ASP A 98 -6.50 -16.34 -4.14
N PHE A 99 -6.21 -16.93 -5.31
CA PHE A 99 -4.89 -17.51 -5.59
C PHE A 99 -3.79 -16.48 -5.88
N VAL A 100 -4.14 -15.25 -6.24
CA VAL A 100 -3.19 -14.22 -6.71
C VAL A 100 -2.88 -13.18 -5.62
N LEU A 101 -3.70 -13.11 -4.56
CA LEU A 101 -3.51 -12.27 -3.38
C LEU A 101 -2.80 -13.03 -2.25
#